data_AF-A0A328SLN7-F1
#
_entry.id   AF-A0A328SLN7-F1
#
_cell.length_a   1.000
_cell.length_b   1.000
_cell.length_c   1.000
_cell.angle_alpha   90.00
_cell.angle_beta   90.00
_cell.angle_gamma   90.00
#
_symmetry.space_group_name_H-M   'P 1'
#
loop_
_entity.id
_entity.type
_entity.pdbx_description
1 polymer ?
#
loop_
_entity_poly.entity_id
_entity_poly.type
_entity_poly.pdbx_seq_one_letter_code
_entity_poly.pdbx_strand_id
1 'polypeptide(L)'
;PDFCMCPDGLLSALRIVRTIQIHGKLSEQLDKIENYPTLREKVTCDNDKKEEVMKIVEKDFEKEFTDIKDTLTIDGVRLSFNDNSWVLIRPSGTEPYIRITAEAKTQEDLDKINEISQNFLKRLT
;
A
#
# COMPACT_ATOMS: atom_id res chain seq x y z
N PRO A 1 17.16 -16.02 -4.90
CA PRO A 1 18.14 -15.32 -4.05
C PRO A 1 19.48 -16.05 -4.08
N ASP A 2 20.61 -15.33 -4.23
CA ASP A 2 21.93 -15.95 -4.43
C ASP A 2 22.71 -16.20 -3.11
N PHE A 3 22.32 -15.56 -2.00
CA PHE A 3 23.06 -15.63 -0.73
C PHE A 3 22.26 -16.31 0.39
N CYS A 4 21.06 -15.82 0.68
CA CYS A 4 20.17 -16.44 1.66
C CYS A 4 18.70 -16.24 1.28
N MET A 5 17.83 -17.13 1.76
CA MET A 5 16.38 -17.08 1.55
C MET A 5 15.64 -16.35 2.69
N CYS A 6 16.37 -15.65 3.57
CA CYS A 6 15.80 -14.89 4.68
C CYS A 6 16.16 -13.39 4.57
N PRO A 7 15.37 -12.49 5.18
CA PRO A 7 15.75 -11.09 5.32
C PRO A 7 17.02 -10.96 6.18
N ASP A 8 18.02 -10.24 5.68
CA ASP A 8 19.27 -9.97 6.40
C ASP A 8 19.59 -8.47 6.37
N GLY A 9 19.44 -7.83 7.53
CA GLY A 9 19.67 -6.39 7.70
C GLY A 9 21.14 -5.99 7.53
N LEU A 10 22.08 -6.82 8.00
CA LEU A 10 23.51 -6.53 7.88
C LEU A 10 23.96 -6.63 6.42
N LEU A 11 23.54 -7.68 5.72
CA LEU A 11 23.82 -7.82 4.30
C LEU A 11 23.19 -6.67 3.49
N SER A 12 21.97 -6.25 3.84
CA SER A 12 21.29 -5.12 3.19
C SER A 12 22.08 -3.82 3.39
N ALA A 13 22.55 -3.55 4.61
CA ALA A 13 23.39 -2.40 4.91
C ALA A 13 24.71 -2.44 4.12
N LEU A 14 25.39 -3.58 4.07
CA LEU A 14 26.63 -3.76 3.30
C LEU A 14 26.40 -3.57 1.79
N ARG A 15 25.25 -4.00 1.26
CA ARG A 15 24.88 -3.75 -0.15
C ARG A 15 24.66 -2.27 -0.41
N ILE A 16 24.01 -1.53 0.49
CA ILE A 16 23.85 -0.08 0.37
C ILE A 16 25.22 0.61 0.39
N VAL A 17 26.11 0.24 1.31
CA VAL A 17 27.49 0.78 1.36
C VAL A 17 28.23 0.52 0.05
N ARG A 18 28.12 -0.71 -0.48
CA ARG A 18 28.70 -1.06 -1.78
C ARG A 18 28.12 -0.23 -2.93
N THR A 19 26.79 -0.02 -2.94
CA THR A 19 26.12 0.84 -3.93
C THR A 19 26.65 2.27 -3.86
N ILE A 20 26.84 2.82 -2.66
CA ILE A 20 27.40 4.18 -2.48
C ILE A 20 28.84 4.24 -3.02
N GLN A 21 29.65 3.21 -2.76
CA GLN A 21 31.03 3.14 -3.23
C GLN A 21 31.13 3.09 -4.77
N ILE A 22 30.20 2.42 -5.45
CA ILE A 22 30.20 2.26 -6.92
C ILE A 22 29.53 3.42 -7.63
N HIS A 23 28.38 3.88 -7.11
CA HIS A 23 27.48 4.79 -7.82
C HIS A 23 27.46 6.22 -7.24
N GLY A 24 28.22 6.48 -6.17
CA GLY A 24 28.31 7.79 -5.54
C GLY A 24 27.22 8.02 -4.49
N LYS A 25 26.90 9.29 -4.21
CA LYS A 25 26.03 9.67 -3.10
C LYS A 25 24.63 9.06 -3.25
N LEU A 26 24.08 8.58 -2.14
CA LEU A 26 22.74 8.00 -2.13
C LEU A 26 21.66 9.03 -2.48
N SER A 27 21.81 10.29 -2.05
CA SER A 27 20.86 11.37 -2.38
C SER A 27 20.70 11.56 -3.89
N GLU A 28 21.81 11.63 -4.64
CA GLU A 28 21.79 11.82 -6.10
C GLU A 28 21.21 10.61 -6.84
N GLN A 29 21.26 9.42 -6.23
CA GLN A 29 20.61 8.22 -6.76
C GLN A 29 19.10 8.25 -6.49
N LEU A 30 18.68 8.69 -5.30
CA LEU A 30 17.28 8.84 -4.92
C LEU A 30 16.60 9.92 -5.77
N ASP A 31 17.28 11.02 -6.10
CA ASP A 31 16.73 12.11 -6.94
C ASP A 31 16.36 11.66 -8.36
N LYS A 32 16.87 10.51 -8.82
CA LYS A 32 16.54 9.91 -10.13
C LYS A 32 15.29 9.04 -10.09
N ILE A 33 14.80 8.72 -8.90
CA ILE A 33 13.61 7.90 -8.70
C ILE A 33 12.43 8.84 -8.55
N GLU A 34 11.38 8.57 -9.32
CA GLU A 34 10.15 9.35 -9.24
C GLU A 34 9.50 9.15 -7.87
N ASN A 35 9.19 10.24 -7.19
CA ASN A 35 8.63 10.22 -5.85
C ASN A 35 7.10 10.34 -5.91
N TYR A 36 6.41 9.31 -5.45
CA TYR A 36 4.96 9.27 -5.37
C TYR A 36 4.54 9.49 -3.92
N PRO A 37 3.66 10.47 -3.61
CA PRO A 37 3.11 10.60 -2.27
C PRO A 37 2.42 9.29 -1.85
N THR A 38 2.67 8.88 -0.60
CA THR A 38 2.14 7.66 0.00
C THR A 38 1.47 7.96 1.34
N LEU A 39 0.44 7.20 1.68
CA LEU A 39 -0.18 7.25 3.00
C LEU A 39 -0.49 5.87 3.56
N ARG A 40 -0.63 5.83 4.89
CA ARG A 40 -0.99 4.65 5.66
C ARG A 40 -1.96 5.05 6.75
N GLU A 41 -3.22 4.66 6.60
CA GLU A 41 -4.29 4.99 7.52
C GLU A 41 -4.82 3.74 8.21
N LYS A 42 -5.36 3.93 9.43
CA LYS A 42 -5.96 2.87 10.22
C LYS A 42 -7.43 3.19 10.47
N VAL A 43 -8.31 2.28 10.08
CA VAL A 43 -9.76 2.36 10.38
C VAL A 43 -10.08 1.32 11.45
N THR A 44 -10.54 1.77 12.61
CA THR A 44 -10.92 0.90 13.73
C THR A 44 -11.98 -0.10 13.29
N CYS A 45 -11.74 -1.38 13.59
CA CYS A 45 -12.65 -2.46 13.24
C CYS A 45 -12.41 -3.63 14.20
N ASP A 46 -13.45 -4.03 14.91
CA ASP A 46 -13.38 -5.15 15.86
C ASP A 46 -13.01 -6.46 15.15
N ASN A 47 -12.26 -7.32 15.84
CA ASN A 47 -11.69 -8.53 15.24
C ASN A 47 -12.73 -9.50 14.69
N ASP A 48 -13.90 -9.57 15.32
CA ASP A 48 -15.04 -10.40 14.94
C ASP A 48 -15.72 -9.91 13.66
N LYS A 49 -15.66 -8.60 13.36
CA LYS A 49 -16.29 -8.01 12.17
C LYS A 49 -15.39 -7.98 10.94
N LYS A 50 -14.08 -8.10 11.09
CA LYS A 50 -13.12 -7.95 10.00
C LYS A 50 -13.37 -8.87 8.82
N GLU A 51 -13.72 -10.14 9.07
CA GLU A 51 -13.95 -11.10 7.99
C GLU A 51 -15.16 -10.71 7.14
N GLU A 52 -16.25 -10.27 7.78
CA GLU A 52 -17.45 -9.79 7.10
C GLU A 52 -17.17 -8.52 6.31
N VAL A 53 -16.50 -7.54 6.93
CA VAL A 53 -16.12 -6.28 6.26
C VAL A 53 -15.25 -6.58 5.04
N MET A 54 -14.24 -7.45 5.16
CA MET A 54 -13.34 -7.76 4.04
C MET A 54 -14.04 -8.49 2.89
N LYS A 55 -15.06 -9.33 3.15
CA LYS A 55 -15.90 -9.92 2.09
C LYS A 55 -16.66 -8.85 1.30
N ILE A 56 -17.14 -7.80 1.98
CA ILE A 56 -17.80 -6.67 1.32
C ILE A 56 -16.78 -5.84 0.54
N VAL A 57 -15.60 -5.60 1.10
CA VAL A 57 -14.51 -4.90 0.40
C VAL A 57 -14.15 -5.65 -0.90
N GLU A 58 -13.97 -6.97 -0.86
CA GLU A 58 -13.63 -7.75 -2.05
C GLU A 58 -14.70 -7.69 -3.15
N LYS A 59 -15.97 -7.59 -2.77
CA LYS A 59 -17.09 -7.59 -3.72
C LYS A 59 -17.42 -6.19 -4.28
N ASP A 60 -17.35 -5.17 -3.44
CA ASP A 60 -17.96 -3.87 -3.72
C ASP A 60 -16.96 -2.71 -3.78
N PHE A 61 -15.74 -2.84 -3.25
CA PHE A 61 -14.78 -1.73 -3.20
C PHE A 61 -14.33 -1.25 -4.59
N GLU A 62 -14.17 -2.17 -5.54
CA GLU A 62 -13.84 -1.85 -6.94
C GLU A 62 -14.88 -0.90 -7.57
N LYS A 63 -16.14 -0.93 -7.12
CA LYS A 63 -17.23 -0.10 -7.66
C LYS A 63 -17.13 1.37 -7.24
N GLU A 64 -16.29 1.70 -6.27
CA GLU A 64 -16.07 3.07 -5.81
C GLU A 64 -15.18 3.87 -6.76
N PHE A 65 -14.54 3.22 -7.74
CA PHE A 65 -13.66 3.86 -8.71
C PHE A 65 -13.98 3.43 -10.14
N THR A 66 -13.62 4.27 -11.11
CA THR A 66 -13.88 4.03 -12.54
C THR A 66 -12.64 3.63 -13.33
N ASP A 67 -11.45 3.98 -12.85
CA ASP A 67 -10.21 3.96 -13.64
C ASP A 67 -9.24 2.83 -13.22
N ILE A 68 -9.83 1.72 -12.77
CA ILE A 68 -9.09 0.55 -12.28
C ILE A 68 -8.52 -0.23 -13.47
N LYS A 69 -7.24 -0.57 -13.35
CA LYS A 69 -6.48 -1.38 -14.30
C LYS A 69 -6.44 -2.85 -13.91
N ASP A 70 -6.26 -3.12 -12.62
CA ASP A 70 -6.12 -4.47 -12.07
C ASP A 70 -6.52 -4.52 -10.59
N THR A 71 -7.09 -5.66 -10.18
CA THR A 71 -7.52 -5.95 -8.81
C THR A 71 -6.83 -7.23 -8.31
N LEU A 72 -6.18 -7.17 -7.14
CA LEU A 72 -5.51 -8.31 -6.51
C LEU A 72 -6.07 -8.58 -5.11
N THR A 73 -6.46 -9.83 -4.84
CA THR A 73 -7.14 -10.23 -3.59
C THR A 73 -6.34 -11.19 -2.69
N ILE A 74 -5.02 -11.31 -2.89
CA ILE A 74 -4.18 -12.32 -2.20
C ILE A 74 -4.03 -12.03 -0.68
N ASP A 75 -3.82 -10.78 -0.29
CA ASP A 75 -3.61 -10.36 1.11
C ASP A 75 -4.29 -9.00 1.36
N GLY A 76 -5.63 -9.05 1.41
CA GLY A 76 -6.49 -7.87 1.31
C GLY A 76 -6.86 -7.56 -0.14
N VAL A 77 -7.44 -6.40 -0.38
CA VAL A 77 -7.90 -5.96 -1.71
C VAL A 77 -7.04 -4.81 -2.18
N ARG A 78 -6.25 -5.05 -3.23
CA ARG A 78 -5.45 -4.03 -3.91
C ARG A 78 -6.11 -3.66 -5.22
N LEU A 79 -6.38 -2.37 -5.40
CA LEU A 79 -6.77 -1.79 -6.69
C LEU A 79 -5.57 -1.03 -7.25
N SER A 80 -5.21 -1.30 -8.49
CA SER A 80 -4.18 -0.56 -9.23
C SER A 80 -4.85 0.24 -10.34
N PHE A 81 -4.54 1.52 -10.45
CA PHE A 81 -5.15 2.44 -11.41
C PHE A 81 -4.31 2.58 -12.69
N ASN A 82 -4.92 3.12 -13.75
CA ASN A 82 -4.27 3.28 -15.06
C ASN A 82 -3.04 4.20 -15.04
N ASP A 83 -2.99 5.13 -14.09
CA ASP A 83 -1.93 6.11 -13.92
C ASP A 83 -0.76 5.61 -13.05
N ASN A 84 -0.76 4.32 -12.66
CA ASN A 84 0.14 3.67 -11.69
C ASN A 84 -0.10 4.01 -10.21
N SER A 85 -1.13 4.78 -9.88
CA SER A 85 -1.58 4.92 -8.51
C SER A 85 -2.16 3.59 -8.01
N TRP A 86 -2.25 3.41 -6.69
CA TRP A 86 -2.86 2.21 -6.11
C TRP A 86 -3.38 2.43 -4.70
N VAL A 87 -4.33 1.57 -4.30
CA VAL A 87 -4.81 1.47 -2.92
C VAL A 87 -4.89 0.01 -2.50
N LEU A 88 -4.54 -0.27 -1.25
CA LEU A 88 -4.62 -1.57 -0.60
C LEU A 88 -5.40 -1.43 0.70
N ILE A 89 -6.51 -2.17 0.79
CA ILE A 89 -7.27 -2.38 2.03
C ILE A 89 -6.95 -3.75 2.58
N ARG A 90 -6.46 -3.81 3.82
CA ARG A 90 -6.07 -5.08 4.44
C ARG A 90 -6.44 -5.13 5.92
N PRO A 91 -6.99 -6.25 6.44
CA PRO A 91 -7.19 -6.39 7.87
C PRO A 91 -5.83 -6.48 8.58
N SER A 92 -5.71 -5.87 9.76
CA SER A 92 -4.59 -6.15 10.64
C SER A 92 -4.74 -7.56 11.23
N GLY A 93 -3.65 -8.34 11.23
CA GLY A 93 -3.67 -9.72 11.72
C GLY A 93 -3.79 -9.82 13.24
N THR A 94 -3.34 -8.82 13.99
CA THR A 94 -3.25 -8.88 15.47
C THR A 94 -3.96 -7.73 16.18
N GLU A 95 -4.19 -6.60 15.52
CA GLU A 95 -4.72 -5.37 16.14
C GLU A 95 -6.11 -5.04 15.57
N PRO A 96 -7.06 -4.47 16.32
CA PRO A 96 -8.45 -4.25 15.89
C PRO A 96 -8.62 -3.05 14.92
N TYR A 97 -8.00 -3.14 13.74
CA TYR A 97 -8.21 -2.20 12.65
C TYR A 97 -8.03 -2.85 11.27
N ILE A 98 -8.54 -2.17 10.25
CA ILE A 98 -8.26 -2.38 8.83
C ILE A 98 -7.34 -1.24 8.38
N ARG A 99 -6.28 -1.59 7.65
CA ARG A 99 -5.30 -0.65 7.13
C ARG A 99 -5.66 -0.26 5.71
N ILE A 100 -5.59 1.04 5.43
CA ILE A 100 -5.55 1.57 4.07
C ILE A 100 -4.12 1.96 3.79
N THR A 101 -3.56 1.52 2.67
CA THR A 101 -2.28 2.03 2.15
C THR A 101 -2.50 2.46 0.72
N ALA A 102 -2.12 3.69 0.40
CA ALA A 102 -2.28 4.23 -0.93
C ALA A 102 -1.02 4.96 -1.38
N GLU A 103 -0.84 5.02 -2.70
CA GLU A 103 0.20 5.76 -3.39
C GLU A 103 -0.42 6.37 -4.64
N ALA A 104 -0.11 7.63 -4.93
CA ALA A 104 -0.64 8.29 -6.12
C ALA A 104 0.38 9.22 -6.75
N LYS A 105 0.14 9.66 -7.98
CA LYS A 105 1.02 10.63 -8.68
C LYS A 105 1.05 12.00 -8.04
N THR A 106 -0.06 12.42 -7.46
CA THR A 106 -0.20 13.74 -6.83
C THR A 106 -0.79 13.61 -5.43
N GLN A 107 -0.54 14.61 -4.59
CA GLN A 107 -1.13 14.64 -3.25
C GLN A 107 -2.66 14.72 -3.33
N GLU A 108 -3.20 15.44 -4.31
CA GLU A 108 -4.64 15.59 -4.51
C GLU A 108 -5.31 14.24 -4.85
N ASP A 109 -4.70 13.45 -5.73
CA ASP A 109 -5.21 12.12 -6.09
C ASP A 109 -5.09 11.15 -4.92
N LEU A 110 -4.00 11.24 -4.15
CA LEU A 110 -3.80 10.45 -2.93
C LEU A 110 -4.91 10.74 -1.90
N ASP A 111 -5.22 12.01 -1.69
CA ASP A 111 -6.24 12.46 -0.74
C ASP A 111 -7.62 11.98 -1.19
N LYS A 112 -7.95 12.07 -2.48
CA LYS A 112 -9.20 11.53 -3.07
C LYS A 112 -9.32 10.03 -2.85
N ILE A 113 -8.28 9.26 -3.19
CA ILE A 113 -8.26 7.80 -3.02
C ILE A 113 -8.50 7.43 -1.54
N ASN A 114 -7.83 8.11 -0.62
CA ASN A 114 -7.97 7.86 0.80
C ASN A 114 -9.35 8.26 1.33
N GLU A 115 -9.89 9.41 0.92
CA GLU A 115 -11.22 9.84 1.31
C GLU A 115 -12.28 8.84 0.89
N ILE A 116 -12.27 8.41 -0.37
CA ILE A 116 -13.20 7.38 -0.89
C ILE A 116 -13.05 6.09 -0.08
N SER A 117 -11.82 5.63 0.14
CA SER A 117 -11.54 4.38 0.86
C SER A 117 -11.98 4.43 2.32
N GLN A 118 -11.74 5.55 3.02
CA GLN A 118 -12.20 5.74 4.38
C GLN A 118 -13.72 5.81 4.47
N ASN A 119 -14.36 6.55 3.56
CA ASN A 119 -15.81 6.65 3.51
C ASN A 119 -16.44 5.29 3.23
N PHE A 120 -15.85 4.47 2.35
CA PHE A 120 -16.29 3.10 2.13
C PHE A 120 -16.22 2.26 3.41
N LEU A 121 -15.08 2.22 4.10
CA LEU A 121 -14.93 1.42 5.32
C LEU A 121 -15.78 1.91 6.50
N LYS A 122 -15.96 3.23 6.65
CA LYS A 122 -16.83 3.82 7.70
C LYS A 122 -18.30 3.46 7.51
N ARG A 123 -18.74 3.12 6.29
CA ARG A 123 -20.11 2.61 6.04
C ARG A 123 -20.31 1.16 6.50
N LEU A 124 -19.21 0.43 6.75
CA LEU A 124 -19.22 -1.01 7.03
C LEU A 124 -18.81 -1.36 8.46
N THR A 125 -18.25 -0.40 9.21
CA THR A 125 -17.72 -0.56 10.57
C THR A 125 -18.61 0.10 11.60
#